data_AF-A0A1P8UVS2-F1
#
_entry.id   AF-A0A1P8UVS2-F1
#
_cell.length_a   1.000
_cell.length_b   1.000
_cell.length_c   1.000
_cell.angle_alpha   90.00
_cell.angle_beta   90.00
_cell.angle_gamma   90.00
#
_symmetry.space_group_name_H-M   'P 1'
#
loop_
_entity.id
_entity.type
_entity.pdbx_description
1 polymer ?
#
loop_
_entity_poly.entity_id
_entity_poly.type
_entity_poly.pdbx_seq_one_letter_code
_entity_poly.pdbx_strand_id
1 'polypeptide(L)' 'MSANSLPHGSEDVLALPAGQIPDTISALVRKREFSSLVCRIHREIRSPDPALRAKGTEALQRLGFPE' A
#
# COMPACT_ATOMS: atom_id res chain seq x y z
N MET A 1 21.36 2.11 5.50
CA MET A 1 20.05 1.47 5.19
C MET A 1 19.27 2.48 4.34
N SER A 2 19.73 2.89 3.15
CA SER A 2 19.83 2.19 1.86
C SER A 2 18.47 1.93 1.23
N ALA A 3 18.07 2.85 0.35
CA ALA A 3 16.93 2.85 -0.59
C ALA A 3 15.53 2.60 0.01
N ASN A 4 14.82 3.68 0.36
CA ASN A 4 13.39 3.64 0.65
C ASN A 4 12.63 3.46 -0.68
N SER A 5 12.63 2.22 -1.21
CA SER A 5 11.80 1.84 -2.36
C SER A 5 10.35 2.12 -1.98
N LEU A 6 9.68 2.96 -2.78
CA LEU A 6 8.28 3.27 -2.54
C LEU A 6 7.46 1.99 -2.67
N PRO A 7 6.38 1.83 -1.87
CA PRO A 7 5.60 0.62 -1.89
C PRO A 7 4.92 0.43 -3.24
N HIS A 8 4.92 -0.82 -3.70
CA HIS A 8 4.41 -1.24 -5.00
C HIS A 8 3.20 -2.18 -4.88
N GLY A 9 2.90 -2.70 -3.69
CA GLY A 9 1.73 -3.53 -3.38
C GLY A 9 1.40 -3.53 -1.88
N SER A 10 0.42 -4.34 -1.47
CA SER A 10 0.00 -4.40 -0.06
C SER A 10 1.14 -4.81 0.88
N GLU A 11 1.97 -5.78 0.49
CA GLU A 11 3.04 -6.29 1.33
C GLU A 11 4.05 -5.20 1.74
N ASP A 12 4.41 -4.32 0.80
CA ASP A 12 5.29 -3.19 1.09
C ASP A 12 4.64 -2.20 2.06
N VAL A 13 3.34 -1.94 1.90
CA VAL A 13 2.57 -1.06 2.80
C VAL A 13 2.52 -1.65 4.22
N LEU A 14 2.34 -2.97 4.34
CA LEU A 14 2.31 -3.66 5.62
C LEU A 14 3.67 -3.71 6.31
N ALA A 15 4.76 -3.72 5.52
CA ALA A 15 6.12 -3.65 6.03
C ALA A 15 6.53 -2.23 6.49
N LEU A 16 5.81 -1.18 6.10
CA LEU A 16 6.13 0.18 6.52
C LEU A 16 5.87 0.40 8.02
N PRO A 17 6.81 1.07 8.72
CA PRO A 17 6.54 1.61 10.04
C PRO A 17 5.41 2.65 9.96
N ALA A 18 4.44 2.58 10.89
CA ALA A 18 3.26 3.44 10.87
C ALA A 18 3.61 4.94 10.79
N GLY A 19 4.68 5.37 11.48
CA GLY A 19 5.16 6.76 11.44
C GLY A 19 5.69 7.23 10.08
N GLN A 20 6.03 6.33 9.15
CA GLN A 20 6.54 6.66 7.82
C GLN A 20 5.47 6.68 6.72
N ILE A 21 4.24 6.27 7.04
CA ILE A 21 3.13 6.21 6.07
C ILE A 21 2.82 7.60 5.47
N PRO A 22 2.70 8.70 6.25
CA PRO A 22 2.40 10.02 5.68
C PRO A 22 3.48 10.52 4.70
N ASP A 23 4.75 10.32 5.04
CA ASP A 23 5.88 10.71 4.18
C ASP A 23 5.93 9.88 2.90
N THR A 24 5.63 8.57 3.02
CA THR A 24 5.60 7.66 1.88
C THR A 24 4.45 7.99 0.93
N ILE A 25 3.26 8.29 1.45
CA ILE A 25 2.13 8.77 0.64
C ILE A 25 2.51 10.08 -0.06
N SER A 26 3.12 11.02 0.65
CA SER A 26 3.59 12.28 0.06
C SER A 26 4.58 12.05 -1.08
N ALA A 27 5.51 11.11 -0.93
CA ALA A 27 6.47 10.76 -1.98
C ALA A 27 5.80 10.11 -3.19
N LEU A 28 4.86 9.18 -2.98
CA LEU A 28 4.08 8.53 -4.05
C LEU A 28 3.23 9.55 -4.83
N VAL A 29 2.62 10.52 -4.15
CA VAL A 29 1.84 11.59 -4.79
C VAL A 29 2.74 12.46 -5.65
N ARG A 30 3.92 12.87 -5.14
CA ARG A 30 4.91 13.66 -5.90
C ARG A 30 5.37 12.92 -7.17
N LYS A 31 5.51 11.59 -7.09
CA LYS A 31 5.88 10.76 -8.25
C LYS A 31 4.70 10.32 -9.12
N ARG A 32 3.46 10.68 -8.75
CA ARG A 32 2.22 10.25 -9.43
C ARG A 32 2.03 8.72 -9.46
N GLU A 33 2.55 8.02 -8.46
CA GLU A 33 2.51 6.56 -8.33
C GLU A 33 1.43 6.08 -7.34
N PHE A 34 0.85 6.99 -6.54
CA PHE A 34 -0.13 6.63 -5.50
C PHE A 34 -1.37 5.94 -6.07
N SER A 35 -1.92 6.43 -7.18
CA SER A 35 -3.07 5.80 -7.85
C SER A 35 -2.73 4.39 -8.36
N SER A 36 -1.50 4.19 -8.84
CA SER A 36 -1.04 2.88 -9.31
C SER A 36 -0.92 1.88 -8.16
N LEU A 37 -0.43 2.31 -7.00
CA LEU A 37 -0.40 1.50 -5.78
C LEU A 37 -1.81 1.07 -5.37
N VAL A 38 -2.74 2.02 -5.23
CA VAL A 38 -4.13 1.73 -4.82
C VAL A 38 -4.82 0.79 -5.81
N CYS A 39 -4.61 0.97 -7.13
CA CYS A 39 -5.13 0.06 -8.14
C CYS A 39 -4.60 -1.37 -8.00
N ARG A 40 -3.34 -1.56 -7.59
CA ARG A 40 -2.77 -2.89 -7.35
C ARG A 40 -3.38 -3.53 -6.10
N ILE A 41 -3.48 -2.77 -5.02
CA ILE A 41 -4.12 -3.23 -3.78
C ILE A 41 -5.58 -3.64 -4.05
N HIS A 42 -6.34 -2.85 -4.82
CA HIS A 42 -7.70 -3.23 -5.24
C HIS A 42 -7.75 -4.50 -6.10
N ARG A 43 -6.72 -4.80 -6.89
CA ARG A 43 -6.63 -6.08 -7.60
C ARG A 43 -6.38 -7.25 -6.63
N GLU A 44 -5.54 -7.05 -5.62
CA GLU A 44 -5.28 -8.06 -4.60
C GLU A 44 -6.54 -8.39 -3.78
N ILE A 45 -7.35 -7.39 -3.45
CA ILE A 45 -8.67 -7.56 -2.79
C ILE A 45 -9.65 -8.38 -3.64
N ARG A 46 -9.52 -8.34 -4.97
CA ARG A 46 -10.34 -9.12 -5.90
C ARG A 46 -9.73 -10.49 -6.23
N SER A 47 -8.58 -10.82 -5.66
CA SER A 47 -7.92 -12.11 -5.88
C SER A 47 -8.79 -13.27 -5.38
N PRO A 48 -8.79 -14.43 -6.05
CA PRO A 48 -9.40 -15.64 -5.51
C PRO A 48 -8.66 -16.16 -4.25
N ASP A 49 -7.41 -15.74 -4.03
CA ASP A 49 -6.63 -16.10 -2.86
C ASP A 49 -7.07 -15.31 -1.62
N PRO A 50 -7.62 -15.98 -0.58
CA PRO A 50 -8.03 -15.33 0.66
C PRO A 50 -6.91 -14.58 1.38
N ALA A 51 -5.67 -15.05 1.31
CA ALA A 51 -4.54 -14.42 1.98
C ALA A 51 -4.18 -13.09 1.31
N LEU A 52 -4.17 -13.05 -0.03
CA LEU A 52 -3.97 -11.80 -0.77
C LEU A 52 -5.10 -10.80 -0.55
N ARG A 53 -6.35 -11.27 -0.44
CA ARG A 53 -7.46 -10.38 -0.12
C ARG A 53 -7.29 -9.72 1.24
N ALA A 54 -6.96 -10.51 2.27
CA ALA A 54 -6.75 -10.02 3.62
C ALA A 54 -5.62 -8.98 3.68
N LYS A 55 -4.49 -9.26 3.02
CA LYS A 55 -3.37 -8.31 2.90
C LYS A 55 -3.79 -7.01 2.23
N GLY A 56 -4.56 -7.10 1.14
CA GLY A 56 -5.06 -5.94 0.41
C GLY A 56 -5.96 -5.04 1.28
N THR A 57 -6.89 -5.64 2.02
CA THR A 57 -7.77 -4.92 2.95
C THR A 57 -6.98 -4.26 4.09
N GLU A 58 -6.07 -5.00 4.73
CA GLU A 58 -5.25 -4.45 5.82
C GLU A 58 -4.38 -3.28 5.32
N ALA A 59 -3.81 -3.38 4.12
CA ALA A 59 -3.02 -2.31 3.53
C ALA A 59 -3.85 -1.03 3.29
N LEU A 60 -5.10 -1.14 2.83
CA LEU A 60 -5.99 0.02 2.67
C LEU A 60 -6.29 0.69 4.01
N GLN A 61 -6.59 -0.09 5.04
CA GLN A 61 -6.82 0.44 6.39
C GLN A 61 -5.59 1.19 6.91
N ARG A 62 -4.39 0.63 6.69
CA ARG A 62 -3.12 1.27 7.05
C ARG A 62 -2.89 2.60 6.34
N LEU A 63 -3.37 2.72 5.09
CA LEU A 63 -3.35 3.96 4.32
C LEU A 63 -4.45 4.96 4.71
N GLY A 64 -5.35 4.58 5.63
CA GLY A 64 -6.44 5.43 6.13
C GLY A 64 -7.71 5.38 5.30
N PHE A 65 -7.87 4.41 4.40
CA PHE A 65 -9.14 4.19 3.71
C PHE A 65 -10.15 3.50 4.62
N PRO A 66 -11.44 3.89 4.56
CA PRO A 66 -12.50 3.19 5.28
C PRO A 66 -12.77 1.80 4.69
N GLU A 67 -13.33 0.90 5.50
CA GLU A 67 -13.72 -0.47 5.14
C GLU A 67 -14.87 -0.53 4.11
#